data_AF-A0A1T4XGU3-F1
#
_entry.id   AF-A0A1T4XGU3-F1
#
_cell.length_a   1.000
_cell.length_b   1.000
_cell.length_c   1.000
_cell.angle_alpha   90.00
_cell.angle_beta   90.00
_cell.angle_gamma   90.00
#
_symmetry.space_group_name_H-M   'P 1'
#
loop_
_entity.id
_entity.type
_entity.pdbx_description
1 polymer ?
#
loop_
_entity_poly.entity_id
_entity_poly.type
_entity_poly.pdbx_seq_one_letter_code
_entity_poly.pdbx_strand_id
1 'polypeptide(L)' 'MDCLNTSTQNQMIYYWLDGYWITDKEEAELMDSINAFGSLHQVVELPVNANIDQEVSRLLKQVA' A
#
# COMPACT_ATOMS: atom_id res chain seq x y z
N MET A 1 -28.77 6.60 19.77
CA MET A 1 -27.47 6.16 20.35
C MET A 1 -26.86 5.26 19.30
N ASP A 2 -26.41 5.89 18.23
CA ASP A 2 -26.10 5.23 16.98
C ASP A 2 -24.61 5.00 17.02
N CYS A 3 -24.24 3.79 17.42
CA CYS A 3 -22.87 3.33 17.45
C CYS A 3 -22.37 3.38 16.00
N LEU A 4 -21.73 4.49 15.63
CA LEU A 4 -20.87 4.61 14.45
C LEU A 4 -19.75 3.59 14.64
N ASN A 5 -20.06 2.34 14.29
CA ASN A 5 -19.08 1.33 13.99
C ASN A 5 -18.43 1.81 12.69
N THR A 6 -17.54 2.81 12.80
CA THR A 6 -16.51 3.05 11.80
C THR A 6 -15.70 1.77 11.81
N SER A 7 -16.18 0.79 11.05
CA SER A 7 -15.36 -0.29 10.54
C SER A 7 -14.17 0.40 9.94
N THR A 8 -13.06 0.46 10.67
CA THR A 8 -11.75 0.77 10.14
C THR A 8 -11.51 -0.33 9.13
N GLN A 9 -12.02 -0.12 7.92
CA GLN A 9 -11.75 -1.00 6.80
C GLN A 9 -10.28 -0.76 6.51
N ASN A 10 -9.47 -1.74 6.87
CA ASN A 10 -8.08 -1.73 6.48
C ASN A 10 -8.03 -2.20 5.02
N GLN A 11 -7.19 -1.54 4.24
CA GLN A 11 -6.89 -1.90 2.85
C GLN A 11 -5.44 -2.38 2.78
N MET A 12 -5.21 -3.37 1.93
CA MET A 12 -3.86 -3.81 1.61
C MET A 12 -3.30 -2.94 0.51
N ILE A 13 -2.09 -2.45 0.72
CA ILE A 13 -1.39 -1.57 -0.21
C ILE A 13 -0.08 -2.22 -0.57
N TYR A 14 0.09 -2.41 -1.87
CA TYR A 14 1.26 -2.97 -2.50
C TYR A 14 2.15 -1.81 -2.94
N TYR A 15 3.31 -1.62 -2.31
CA TYR A 15 4.21 -0.51 -2.58
C TYR A 15 5.61 -0.97 -2.98
N TRP A 16 6.30 -0.19 -3.79
CA TRP A 16 7.65 -0.45 -4.26
C TRP A 16 8.64 0.55 -3.68
N LEU A 17 9.93 0.18 -3.69
CA LEU A 17 11.02 1.03 -3.24
C LEU A 17 11.16 2.34 -4.03
N ASP A 18 10.61 2.38 -5.23
CA ASP A 18 10.59 3.55 -6.10
C ASP A 18 9.61 4.66 -5.62
N GLY A 19 8.74 4.36 -4.65
CA GLY A 19 7.67 5.28 -4.22
C GLY A 19 6.32 5.00 -4.87
N TYR A 20 6.26 4.05 -5.81
CA TYR A 20 5.02 3.62 -6.42
C TYR A 20 4.20 2.76 -5.45
N TRP A 21 2.87 2.87 -5.51
CA TRP A 21 1.96 2.06 -4.71
C TRP A 21 0.64 1.82 -5.43
N ILE A 22 0.05 0.66 -5.15
CA ILE A 22 -1.17 0.15 -5.75
C ILE A 22 -2.02 -0.49 -4.63
N THR A 23 -3.32 -0.26 -4.63
CA THR A 23 -4.26 -0.92 -3.71
C THR A 23 -4.88 -2.19 -4.30
N ASP A 24 -4.87 -2.30 -5.62
CA ASP A 24 -5.35 -3.45 -6.35
C ASP A 24 -4.30 -4.58 -6.46
N LYS A 25 -4.70 -5.78 -6.07
CA LYS A 25 -3.78 -6.94 -6.09
C LYS A 25 -3.44 -7.36 -7.52
N GLU A 26 -4.41 -7.33 -8.44
CA GLU A 26 -4.20 -7.79 -9.81
C GLU A 26 -3.23 -6.87 -10.56
N GLU A 27 -3.36 -5.55 -10.37
CA GLU A 27 -2.39 -4.59 -10.90
C GLU A 27 -0.99 -4.78 -10.31
N ALA A 28 -0.89 -5.03 -8.99
CA ALA A 28 0.39 -5.27 -8.35
C ALA A 28 1.08 -6.55 -8.85
N GLU A 29 0.31 -7.63 -9.02
CA GLU A 29 0.81 -8.89 -9.57
C GLU A 29 1.19 -8.76 -11.04
N LEU A 30 0.49 -7.93 -11.82
CA LEU A 30 0.85 -7.66 -13.22
C LEU A 30 2.18 -6.90 -13.30
N MET A 31 2.37 -5.90 -12.45
CA MET A 31 3.63 -5.15 -12.39
C MET A 31 4.81 -6.00 -11.91
N ASP A 32 4.57 -6.89 -10.96
CA ASP A 32 5.55 -7.89 -10.51
C ASP A 32 5.89 -8.88 -11.64
N SER A 33 4.88 -9.35 -12.37
CA SER A 33 5.03 -10.30 -13.48
C SER A 33 5.88 -9.76 -14.64
N ILE A 34 5.79 -8.47 -14.93
CA ILE A 34 6.63 -7.81 -15.93
C ILE A 34 7.95 -7.28 -15.35
N ASN A 35 8.20 -7.50 -14.05
CA ASN A 35 9.33 -6.96 -13.30
C ASN A 35 9.52 -5.44 -13.53
N ALA A 36 8.41 -4.68 -13.55
CA ALA A 36 8.39 -3.27 -13.97
C ALA A 36 9.38 -2.39 -13.19
N PHE A 37 9.56 -2.70 -11.91
CA PHE A 37 10.38 -1.93 -10.96
C PHE A 37 11.67 -2.64 -10.54
N GLY A 38 11.97 -3.84 -11.08
CA GLY A 38 13.17 -4.59 -10.70
C GLY A 38 13.17 -5.11 -9.26
N SER A 39 12.03 -5.05 -8.56
CA SER A 39 11.88 -5.41 -7.14
C SER A 39 10.47 -5.88 -6.84
N LEU A 40 10.37 -6.82 -5.89
CA LEU A 40 9.09 -7.26 -5.33
C LEU A 40 8.40 -6.10 -4.62
N HIS A 41 7.09 -6.01 -4.80
CA HIS A 41 6.26 -5.11 -4.00
C HIS A 41 6.22 -5.59 -2.54
N GLN A 42 6.10 -4.64 -1.62
CA GLN A 42 5.80 -4.91 -0.22
C GLN A 42 4.32 -4.66 0.06
N VAL A 43 3.74 -5.46 0.95
CA VAL A 43 2.35 -5.33 1.35
C VAL A 43 2.28 -4.64 2.71
N VAL A 44 1.53 -3.55 2.80
CA VAL A 44 1.20 -2.89 4.07
C VAL A 44 -0.30 -2.79 4.23
N GLU A 45 -0.79 -3.06 5.45
CA GLU A 45 -2.20 -2.90 5.78
C GLU A 45 -2.41 -1.53 6.41
N LEU A 46 -3.20 -0.67 5.76
CA LEU A 46 -3.46 0.70 6.21
C LEU A 46 -4.96 0.96 6.31
N PRO A 47 -5.42 1.84 7.22
CA PRO A 47 -6.81 2.26 7.24
C PRO A 47 -7.21 2.86 5.89
N VAL A 48 -8.43 2.62 5.42
CA VAL A 48 -8.91 3.17 4.13
C VAL A 48 -8.90 4.71 4.10
N ASN A 49 -8.99 5.34 5.27
CA ASN A 49 -8.92 6.79 5.46
C ASN A 49 -7.50 7.32 5.75
N ALA A 50 -6.47 6.45 5.74
CA ALA A 50 -5.09 6.88 5.97
C ALA A 50 -4.46 7.47 4.71
N ASN A 51 -3.52 8.41 4.90
CA ASN A 51 -2.74 8.97 3.81
C ASN A 51 -1.66 7.97 3.36
N ILE A 52 -2.00 7.20 2.33
CA ILE A 52 -1.15 6.16 1.74
C ILE A 52 0.21 6.72 1.34
N ASP A 53 0.21 7.83 0.59
CA ASP A 53 1.42 8.50 0.10
C ASP A 53 2.39 8.85 1.23
N GLN A 54 1.86 9.41 2.31
CA GLN A 54 2.64 9.82 3.47
C GLN A 54 3.21 8.60 4.23
N GLU A 55 2.43 7.52 4.32
CA GLU A 55 2.84 6.30 5.01
C GLU A 55 3.83 5.47 4.20
N VAL A 56 3.61 5.32 2.89
CA VAL A 56 4.57 4.72 1.95
C VAL A 56 5.87 5.51 1.96
N SER A 57 5.81 6.84 1.87
CA SER A 57 7.00 7.70 2.01
C SER A 57 7.72 7.51 3.34
N ARG A 58 6.98 7.31 4.44
CA ARG A 58 7.55 7.04 5.77
C ARG A 58 8.23 5.67 5.80
N LEU A 59 7.59 4.64 5.28
CA LEU A 59 8.14 3.28 5.19
C LEU A 59 9.43 3.27 4.38
N LEU A 60 9.45 3.94 3.22
CA LEU A 60 10.64 4.04 2.37
C LEU A 60 11.81 4.74 3.08
N LYS A 61 11.53 5.76 3.89
CA LYS A 61 12.56 6.42 4.72
C LYS A 61 13.12 5.56 5.84
N GLN A 62 12.40 4.51 6.28
CA GLN A 62 12.89 3.61 7.33
C GLN A 62 13.79 2.49 6.78
N VAL A 63 13.83 2.28 5.47
CA VAL A 63 14.60 1.23 4.81
C VAL A 63 15.95 1.75 4.26
N ALA A 64 16.20 3.06 4.36
CA ALA A 64 17.47 3.72 4.00
C ALA A 64 18.42 3.82 5.20
#